data_AF-A0A7S0TZV2-F1
#
_entry.id   AF-A0A7S0TZV2-F1
#
_cell.length_a   1.000
_cell.length_b   1.000
_cell.length_c   1.000
_cell.angle_alpha   90.00
_cell.angle_beta   90.00
_cell.angle_gamma   90.00
#
_symmetry.space_group_name_H-M   'P 1'
#
loop_
_entity.id
_entity.type
_entity.pdbx_description
1 polymer ?
#
loop_
_entity_poly.entity_id
_entity_poly.type
_entity_poly.pdbx_seq_one_letter_code
_entity_poly.pdbx_strand_id
1 'polypeptide(L)'
;IVIGPSSRITIIRQPSGFRPGHPFDVQPVVAVQDKGFNTVPDAIDIVSAVVSSTDPSLSGVVLCSLTSLYCNTEVSAVKGIAEFSGLRMDVAGRNYKLTFERKSGGFEVAESDLFDVEAGPGMQLRVRRQPVVSSAARGQPGPPPAPHP
;
A
#
# COMPACT_ATOMS: atom_id res chain seq x y z
N ILE A 1 12.20 -4.02 35.98
CA ILE A 1 12.32 -4.56 34.60
C ILE A 1 13.71 -4.24 34.10
N VAL A 2 14.46 -5.26 33.67
CA VAL A 2 15.77 -5.07 33.02
C VAL A 2 15.51 -5.14 31.53
N ILE A 3 15.87 -4.07 30.81
CA ILE A 3 15.69 -4.00 29.36
C ILE A 3 16.97 -4.55 28.72
N GLY A 4 16.82 -5.56 27.89
CA GLY A 4 17.91 -6.15 27.12
C GLY A 4 18.14 -5.46 25.77
N PRO A 5 19.10 -5.95 24.97
CA PRO A 5 19.27 -5.47 23.60
C PRO A 5 18.05 -5.79 22.73
N SER A 6 17.77 -4.91 21.76
CA SER A 6 16.74 -5.09 20.75
C SER A 6 16.89 -6.43 20.03
N SER A 7 15.82 -7.22 20.01
CA SER A 7 15.84 -8.59 19.47
C SER A 7 14.67 -8.90 18.54
N ARG A 8 13.59 -8.12 18.59
CA ARG A 8 12.39 -8.33 17.77
C ARG A 8 11.63 -7.04 17.50
N ILE A 9 10.67 -7.12 16.59
CA ILE A 9 9.59 -6.16 16.41
C ILE A 9 8.24 -6.82 16.67
N THR A 10 7.26 -6.06 17.11
CA THR A 10 5.91 -6.55 17.37
C THR A 10 4.89 -5.45 17.10
N ILE A 11 3.76 -5.81 16.48
CA ILE A 11 2.65 -4.88 16.26
C ILE A 11 1.93 -4.68 17.60
N ILE A 12 1.87 -3.43 18.06
CA ILE A 12 1.16 -3.06 19.30
C ILE A 12 -0.15 -2.31 19.02
N ARG A 13 -0.38 -1.88 17.78
CA ARG A 13 -1.68 -1.39 17.29
C ARG A 13 -1.91 -1.94 15.89
N GLN A 14 -2.95 -2.77 15.74
CA GLN A 14 -3.36 -3.30 14.44
C GLN A 14 -3.97 -2.18 13.58
N PRO A 15 -3.76 -2.21 12.25
CA PRO A 15 -4.43 -1.30 11.34
C PRO A 15 -5.92 -1.65 11.16
N SER A 16 -6.76 -0.67 10.88
CA SER A 16 -8.18 -0.90 10.57
C SER A 16 -8.81 0.24 9.76
N GLY A 17 -10.05 0.04 9.29
CA GLY A 17 -10.78 1.05 8.51
C GLY A 17 -10.25 1.20 7.09
N PHE A 18 -10.06 0.07 6.41
CA PHE A 18 -9.46 0.04 5.08
C PHE A 18 -10.45 0.47 4.00
N ARG A 19 -10.10 1.51 3.24
CA ARG A 19 -10.90 2.00 2.11
C ARG A 19 -9.98 2.34 0.95
N PRO A 20 -10.31 1.95 -0.30
CA PRO A 20 -9.51 2.30 -1.46
C PRO A 20 -9.25 3.81 -1.56
N GLY A 21 -7.99 4.19 -1.75
CA GLY A 21 -7.57 5.57 -1.97
C GLY A 21 -7.63 6.48 -0.73
N HIS A 22 -7.98 5.94 0.44
CA HIS A 22 -8.02 6.68 1.71
C HIS A 22 -7.01 6.10 2.69
N PRO A 23 -6.39 6.93 3.55
CA PRO A 23 -5.62 6.44 4.70
C PRO A 23 -6.44 5.48 5.56
N PHE A 24 -5.77 4.53 6.21
CA PHE A 24 -6.42 3.66 7.18
C PHE A 24 -6.97 4.51 8.34
N ASP A 25 -8.19 4.20 8.80
CA ASP A 25 -8.80 4.93 9.94
C ASP A 25 -7.95 4.74 11.21
N VAL A 26 -7.40 3.54 11.41
CA VAL A 26 -6.40 3.26 12.45
C VAL A 26 -5.08 2.90 11.80
N GLN A 27 -4.07 3.72 12.07
CA GLN A 27 -2.71 3.49 11.61
C GLN A 27 -1.95 2.50 12.50
N PRO A 28 -1.14 1.60 11.93
CA PRO A 28 -0.43 0.59 12.71
C PRO A 28 0.73 1.19 13.52
N VAL A 29 1.05 0.54 14.63
CA VAL A 29 2.18 0.90 15.49
C VAL A 29 2.98 -0.35 15.80
N VAL A 30 4.29 -0.25 15.64
CA VAL A 30 5.24 -1.34 15.87
C VAL A 30 6.19 -0.95 16.99
N ALA A 31 6.38 -1.84 17.95
CA ALA A 31 7.37 -1.70 19.02
C ALA A 31 8.61 -2.54 18.71
N VAL A 32 9.79 -1.96 18.94
CA VAL A 32 11.07 -2.66 19.00
C VAL A 32 11.26 -3.15 20.43
N GLN A 33 11.41 -4.47 20.58
CA GLN A 33 11.43 -5.12 21.89
C GLN A 33 12.66 -6.01 22.09
N ASP A 34 12.97 -6.28 23.36
CA ASP A 34 13.96 -7.26 23.78
C ASP A 34 13.37 -8.70 23.84
N LYS A 35 14.20 -9.67 24.26
CA LYS A 35 13.78 -11.07 24.47
C LYS A 35 12.75 -11.28 25.60
N GLY A 36 12.56 -10.28 26.47
CA GLY A 36 11.56 -10.26 27.52
C GLY A 36 10.27 -9.53 27.17
N PHE A 37 10.09 -9.08 25.91
CA PHE A 37 8.95 -8.27 25.45
C PHE A 37 8.90 -6.85 26.05
N ASN A 38 10.02 -6.35 26.57
CA ASN A 38 10.11 -4.95 26.97
C ASN A 38 10.42 -4.09 25.75
N THR A 39 9.73 -2.96 25.60
CA THR A 39 10.07 -1.96 24.58
C THR A 39 11.41 -1.33 24.91
N VAL A 40 12.31 -1.26 23.92
CA VAL A 40 13.66 -0.72 24.10
C VAL A 40 13.65 0.79 23.86
N PRO A 41 13.79 1.66 24.88
CA PRO A 41 13.58 3.10 24.75
C PRO A 41 14.69 3.83 23.98
N ASP A 42 15.84 3.21 23.78
CA ASP A 42 16.94 3.79 22.99
C ASP A 42 16.97 3.24 21.55
N ALA A 43 16.02 2.38 21.18
CA ALA A 43 15.95 1.82 19.85
C ALA A 43 15.46 2.89 18.85
N ILE A 44 16.26 3.07 17.80
CA ILE A 44 16.06 4.01 16.69
C ILE A 44 15.95 3.29 15.33
N ASP A 45 15.62 2.00 15.37
CA ASP A 45 15.55 1.15 14.19
C ASP A 45 14.54 1.66 13.17
N ILE A 46 14.89 1.57 11.88
CA ILE A 46 13.96 1.85 10.79
C ILE A 46 13.12 0.60 10.57
N VAL A 47 11.82 0.75 10.69
CA VAL A 47 10.83 -0.29 10.40
C VAL A 47 10.18 0.00 9.06
N SER A 48 10.25 -0.95 8.14
CA SER A 48 9.54 -0.92 6.86
C SER A 48 8.24 -1.70 6.97
N ALA A 49 7.20 -1.20 6.29
CA ALA A 49 5.92 -1.85 6.10
C ALA A 49 5.77 -2.22 4.62
N VAL A 50 5.40 -3.47 4.37
CA VAL A 50 5.15 -4.02 3.04
C VAL A 50 3.79 -4.70 3.06
N VAL A 51 3.05 -4.63 1.95
CA VAL A 51 1.81 -5.40 1.80
C VAL A 51 2.09 -6.67 1.03
N SER A 52 1.47 -7.75 1.48
CA SER A 52 1.34 -9.00 0.75
C SER A 52 -0.14 -9.38 0.62
N SER A 53 -0.47 -10.19 -0.38
CA SER A 53 -1.78 -10.81 -0.54
C SER A 53 -1.60 -12.30 -0.77
N THR A 54 -2.53 -13.10 -0.26
CA THR A 54 -2.60 -14.53 -0.57
C THR A 54 -3.27 -14.80 -1.93
N ASP A 55 -3.92 -13.79 -2.52
CA ASP A 55 -4.48 -13.86 -3.85
C ASP A 55 -3.39 -13.54 -4.90
N PRO A 56 -3.00 -14.52 -5.75
CA PRO A 56 -1.96 -14.30 -6.75
C PRO A 56 -2.31 -13.22 -7.78
N SER A 57 -3.60 -12.92 -8.00
CA SER A 57 -4.05 -11.85 -8.91
C SER A 57 -3.75 -10.44 -8.37
N LEU A 58 -3.51 -10.31 -7.07
CA LEU A 58 -3.16 -9.07 -6.38
C LEU A 58 -1.65 -8.96 -6.12
N SER A 59 -0.83 -9.75 -6.83
CA SER A 59 0.62 -9.68 -6.74
C SER A 59 1.13 -8.31 -7.23
N GLY A 60 2.09 -7.73 -6.51
CA GLY A 60 2.69 -6.44 -6.85
C GLY A 60 1.89 -5.22 -6.37
N VAL A 61 0.84 -5.41 -5.58
CA VAL A 61 0.21 -4.32 -4.84
C VAL A 61 1.24 -3.70 -3.90
N VAL A 62 1.28 -2.38 -3.84
CA VAL A 62 2.18 -1.62 -2.99
C VAL A 62 1.38 -0.78 -2.00
N LEU A 63 1.95 -0.59 -0.81
CA LEU A 63 1.44 0.38 0.14
C LEU A 63 1.75 1.77 -0.38
N CYS A 64 0.68 2.49 -0.79
CA CYS A 64 0.74 3.82 -1.36
C CYS A 64 1.88 4.01 -2.39
N SER A 65 2.17 5.25 -2.78
CA SER A 65 3.40 5.54 -3.52
C SER A 65 4.36 6.22 -2.57
N LEU A 66 5.65 5.86 -2.61
CA LEU A 66 6.74 6.54 -1.90
C LEU A 66 6.84 8.04 -2.25
N THR A 67 6.15 8.48 -3.31
CA THR A 67 6.05 9.90 -3.72
C THR A 67 4.91 10.66 -3.02
N SER A 68 4.07 9.97 -2.25
CA SER A 68 2.96 10.61 -1.55
C SER A 68 3.49 11.29 -0.29
N LEU A 69 3.35 12.62 -0.23
CA LEU A 69 3.84 13.48 0.86
C LEU A 69 3.36 13.07 2.27
N TYR A 70 2.30 12.27 2.35
CA TYR A 70 1.65 11.88 3.60
C TYR A 70 1.71 10.38 3.87
N CYS A 71 2.37 9.58 3.02
CA CYS A 71 2.43 8.14 3.20
C CYS A 71 3.86 7.65 3.39
N ASN A 72 4.13 7.13 4.59
CA ASN A 72 5.45 6.66 4.97
C ASN A 72 5.40 5.15 5.22
N THR A 73 5.96 4.37 4.30
CA THR A 73 6.14 2.93 4.46
C THR A 73 7.41 2.58 5.24
N GLU A 74 8.26 3.56 5.53
CA GLU A 74 9.44 3.42 6.39
C GLU A 74 9.38 4.47 7.50
N VAL A 75 9.50 4.02 8.75
CA VAL A 75 9.45 4.89 9.93
C VAL A 75 10.59 4.53 10.87
N SER A 76 11.35 5.54 11.31
CA SER A 76 12.32 5.39 12.38
C SER A 76 11.60 5.29 13.73
N ALA A 77 11.92 4.27 14.52
CA ALA A 77 11.41 4.16 15.88
C ALA A 77 11.88 5.33 16.75
N VAL A 78 10.97 5.89 17.54
CA VAL A 78 11.27 6.88 18.57
C VAL A 78 10.88 6.28 19.90
N LYS A 79 11.85 6.17 20.82
CA LYS A 79 11.67 5.43 22.08
C LYS A 79 11.28 3.97 21.88
N GLY A 80 11.81 3.34 20.83
CA GLY A 80 11.46 1.98 20.43
C GLY A 80 10.07 1.82 19.83
N ILE A 81 9.35 2.91 19.52
CA ILE A 81 8.03 2.87 18.90
C ILE A 81 8.10 3.48 17.50
N ALA A 82 7.76 2.69 16.49
CA ALA A 82 7.55 3.14 15.12
C ALA A 82 6.05 3.34 14.87
N GLU A 83 5.63 4.60 14.79
CA GLU A 83 4.24 4.97 14.49
C GLU A 83 4.08 5.33 13.02
N PHE A 84 3.32 4.51 12.29
CA PHE A 84 3.06 4.74 10.88
C PHE A 84 1.98 5.79 10.68
N SER A 85 2.07 6.58 9.61
CA SER A 85 1.05 7.56 9.26
C SER A 85 0.78 7.57 7.75
N GLY A 86 -0.50 7.79 7.42
CA GLY A 86 -1.04 7.86 6.07
C GLY A 86 -0.83 6.63 5.18
N LEU A 87 -0.56 5.47 5.78
CA LEU A 87 -0.62 4.19 5.06
C LEU A 87 -2.00 4.05 4.44
N ARG A 88 -2.01 3.72 3.14
CA ARG A 88 -3.23 3.53 2.37
C ARG A 88 -3.03 2.47 1.31
N MET A 89 -4.14 1.92 0.83
CA MET A 89 -4.16 1.07 -0.35
C MET A 89 -5.14 1.61 -1.36
N ASP A 90 -4.72 1.67 -2.62
CA ASP A 90 -5.53 2.17 -3.73
C ASP A 90 -6.31 1.03 -4.43
N VAL A 91 -5.91 -0.22 -4.21
CA VAL A 91 -6.48 -1.41 -4.85
C VAL A 91 -7.41 -2.14 -3.89
N ALA A 92 -8.69 -2.24 -4.27
CA ALA A 92 -9.65 -3.09 -3.55
C ALA A 92 -9.30 -4.58 -3.72
N GLY A 93 -9.50 -5.37 -2.69
CA GLY A 93 -9.12 -6.78 -2.67
C GLY A 93 -9.35 -7.41 -1.31
N ARG A 94 -9.14 -8.73 -1.21
CA ARG A 94 -9.33 -9.51 0.01
C ARG A 94 -8.05 -10.21 0.43
N ASN A 95 -7.98 -10.59 1.70
CA ASN A 95 -6.85 -11.33 2.28
C ASN A 95 -5.50 -10.62 2.15
N TYR A 96 -5.50 -9.30 2.30
CA TYR A 96 -4.27 -8.54 2.44
C TYR A 96 -3.66 -8.75 3.83
N LYS A 97 -2.33 -8.63 3.89
CA LYS A 97 -1.56 -8.66 5.14
C LYS A 97 -0.44 -7.63 5.07
N LEU A 98 -0.25 -6.88 6.16
CA LEU A 98 0.93 -6.02 6.32
C LEU A 98 2.04 -6.83 6.99
N THR A 99 3.22 -6.78 6.41
CA THR A 99 4.43 -7.32 6.97
C THR A 99 5.33 -6.16 7.35
N PHE A 100 5.70 -6.11 8.62
CA PHE A 100 6.63 -5.16 9.17
C PHE A 100 7.97 -5.84 9.38
N GLU A 101 9.04 -5.18 8.99
CA GLU A 101 10.39 -5.70 9.13
C GLU A 101 11.35 -4.58 9.52
N ARG A 102 12.47 -4.95 10.15
CA ARG A 102 13.55 -4.01 10.41
C ARG A 102 14.38 -3.87 9.14
N LYS A 103 14.60 -2.64 8.66
CA LYS A 103 15.31 -2.36 7.41
C LYS A 103 16.75 -2.89 7.38
N SER A 104 17.44 -2.87 8.52
CA SER A 104 18.80 -3.43 8.63
C SER A 104 18.81 -4.96 8.79
N GLY A 105 17.65 -5.61 8.84
CA GLY A 105 17.49 -7.05 9.04
C GLY A 105 17.77 -7.52 10.47
N GLY A 106 17.80 -8.85 10.62
CA GLY A 106 18.19 -9.57 11.84
C GLY A 106 17.07 -9.82 12.85
N PHE A 107 15.88 -9.26 12.65
CA PHE A 107 14.69 -9.55 13.45
C PHE A 107 13.69 -10.37 12.64
N GLU A 108 12.89 -11.17 13.34
CA GLU A 108 11.71 -11.79 12.73
C GLU A 108 10.74 -10.71 12.26
N VAL A 109 10.06 -10.99 11.13
CA VAL A 109 9.02 -10.11 10.61
C VAL A 109 7.79 -10.16 11.51
N ALA A 110 7.12 -9.02 11.68
CA ALA A 110 5.85 -8.95 12.38
C ALA A 110 4.72 -8.80 11.35
N GLU A 111 3.68 -9.62 11.45
CA GLU A 111 2.60 -9.65 10.47
C GLU A 111 1.29 -9.17 11.10
N SER A 112 0.54 -8.35 10.37
CA SER A 112 -0.80 -7.94 10.79
C SER A 112 -1.78 -9.09 10.69
N ASP A 113 -2.96 -8.88 11.26
CA ASP A 113 -4.12 -9.71 10.92
C ASP A 113 -4.45 -9.57 9.43
N LEU A 114 -5.11 -10.59 8.87
CA LEU A 114 -5.65 -10.52 7.51
C LEU A 114 -6.77 -9.48 7.45
N PHE A 115 -6.83 -8.73 6.37
CA PHE A 115 -7.86 -7.73 6.17
C PHE A 115 -8.25 -7.56 4.71
N ASP A 116 -9.46 -7.04 4.53
CA ASP A 116 -10.03 -6.77 3.21
C ASP A 116 -10.10 -5.26 2.98
N VAL A 117 -9.82 -4.86 1.75
CA VAL A 117 -10.04 -3.49 1.28
C VAL A 117 -11.26 -3.51 0.38
N GLU A 118 -12.40 -3.15 0.94
CA GLU A 118 -13.66 -3.14 0.20
C GLU A 118 -13.94 -1.75 -0.37
N ALA A 119 -14.23 -1.68 -1.67
CA ALA A 119 -14.79 -0.49 -2.26
C ALA A 119 -16.21 -0.31 -1.71
N GLY A 120 -16.49 0.86 -1.11
CA GLY A 120 -17.85 1.21 -0.75
C GLY A 120 -18.78 1.17 -1.97
N PRO A 121 -20.12 1.09 -1.77
CA PRO A 121 -21.09 1.10 -2.86
C PRO A 121 -21.00 2.45 -3.60
N GLY A 122 -20.19 2.53 -4.65
CA GLY A 122 -19.99 3.79 -5.38
C GLY A 122 -18.83 3.86 -6.38
N MET A 123 -17.80 3.01 -6.29
CA MET A 123 -16.66 3.09 -7.23
C MET A 123 -16.69 1.98 -8.29
N GLN A 124 -17.71 2.01 -9.15
CA GLN A 124 -17.62 1.30 -10.43
C GLN A 124 -16.88 2.22 -11.41
N LEU A 125 -15.60 1.90 -11.69
CA LEU A 125 -14.86 2.52 -12.79
C LEU A 125 -15.53 2.13 -14.11
N ARG A 126 -16.46 2.96 -14.58
CA ARG A 126 -17.03 2.81 -15.91
C ARG A 126 -15.98 3.30 -16.90
N VAL A 127 -15.33 2.38 -17.60
CA VAL A 127 -14.45 2.70 -18.73
C VAL A 127 -15.22 3.56 -19.73
N ARG A 128 -14.93 4.87 -19.80
CA ARG A 128 -15.51 5.77 -20.80
C ARG A 128 -14.52 5.93 -21.95
N ARG A 129 -14.71 5.09 -22.97
CA ARG A 129 -14.02 5.07 -24.27
C ARG A 129 -12.52 4.71 -24.22
N GLN A 130 -12.22 3.55 -24.81
CA GLN A 130 -10.93 3.31 -25.45
C GLN A 130 -10.69 4.45 -26.46
N PRO A 131 -9.46 5.00 -26.59
CA PRO A 131 -9.15 5.85 -27.72
C PRO A 131 -9.42 5.07 -29.00
N VAL A 132 -10.47 5.43 -29.73
CA VAL A 132 -10.52 5.09 -31.16
C VAL A 132 -9.50 6.02 -31.79
N VAL A 133 -8.45 5.45 -32.37
CA VAL A 133 -7.59 6.19 -33.28
C VAL A 133 -8.48 6.80 -34.36
N SER A 134 -8.66 8.13 -34.32
CA SER A 134 -9.31 8.87 -35.39
C SER A 134 -8.25 9.78 -35.99
N SER A 135 -7.54 9.27 -37.00
CA SER A 135 -6.85 10.12 -37.97
C SER A 135 -7.78 10.30 -39.17
N ALA A 136 -8.61 11.35 -39.12
CA ALA A 136 -9.45 11.76 -40.23
C ALA A 136 -8.74 12.81 -41.12
N ALA A 137 -8.68 12.48 -42.42
CA ALA A 137 -8.81 13.34 -43.61
C ALA A 137 -7.63 14.22 -44.11
N ARG A 138 -7.18 13.91 -45.34
CA ARG A 138 -7.03 14.91 -46.43
C ARG A 138 -7.11 14.24 -47.83
N GLY A 139 -8.17 14.52 -48.59
CA GLY A 139 -8.30 14.19 -50.01
C GLY A 139 -9.75 14.35 -50.52
N GLN A 140 -10.02 15.41 -51.27
CA GLN A 140 -11.35 15.89 -51.70
C GLN A 140 -12.18 14.88 -52.54
N PRO A 141 -13.52 14.99 -52.54
CA PRO A 141 -14.36 14.36 -53.56
C PRO A 141 -14.27 15.16 -54.88
N GLY A 142 -13.78 14.55 -55.95
CA GLY A 142 -13.83 15.11 -57.32
C GLY A 142 -15.23 14.95 -57.95
N PRO A 143 -15.62 15.81 -58.91
CA PRO A 143 -16.96 15.78 -59.53
C PRO A 143 -17.11 14.64 -60.56
N PRO A 144 -18.34 14.14 -60.83
CA PRO A 144 -18.55 13.00 -61.73
C PRO A 144 -18.67 13.38 -63.21
N PRO A 145 -18.17 12.56 -64.16
CA PRO A 145 -18.62 12.61 -65.55
C PRO A 145 -19.17 11.28 -66.13
N ALA A 146 -20.42 11.39 -66.64
CA ALA A 146 -21.25 10.73 -67.68
C ALA A 146 -21.12 9.22 -68.11
N PRO A 147 -22.25 8.58 -68.50
CA PRO A 147 -22.34 7.16 -68.90
C PRO A 147 -21.80 6.84 -70.31
N HIS A 148 -21.35 5.59 -70.48
CA HIS A 148 -20.76 5.03 -71.70
C HIS A 148 -21.78 4.74 -72.81
N PRO A 149 -21.40 4.83 -74.11
CA PRO A 149 -22.22 4.36 -75.23
C PRO A 149 -22.26 2.83 -75.35
#